data_AF-A0A9D6R821-F1
#
_entry.id   AF-A0A9D6R821-F1
#
_cell.length_a   1.000
_cell.length_b   1.000
_cell.length_c   1.000
_cell.angle_alpha   90.00
_cell.angle_beta   90.00
_cell.angle_gamma   90.00
#
_symmetry.space_group_name_H-M   'P 1'
#
loop_
_entity.id
_entity.type
_entity.pdbx_description
1 polymer ?
#
loop_
_entity_poly.entity_id
_entity_poly.type
_entity_poly.pdbx_seq_one_letter_code
_entity_poly.pdbx_strand_id
1 'polypeptide(L)'
;MNTNEWDDEKQRRLDTLRAREDAGTLMPAERAELEKLFAILDELEWQQLRPALERMEREHSAAAAVARLERTRSDLSELAARQRQLIIRARSQLKELLAEHRALLADYRRLNIEVPVA
;
A
#
# COMPACT_ATOMS: atom_id res chain seq x y z
N MET A 1 -19.88 -4.25 -27.52
CA MET A 1 -20.46 -3.53 -28.68
C MET A 1 -21.17 -2.31 -28.13
N ASN A 2 -20.59 -1.12 -28.27
CA ASN A 2 -21.30 0.16 -28.12
C ASN A 2 -20.81 1.04 -29.27
N THR A 3 -21.36 0.79 -30.46
CA THR A 3 -21.05 1.53 -31.69
C THR A 3 -22.08 2.64 -31.94
N ASN A 4 -22.83 3.07 -30.91
CA ASN A 4 -24.16 3.66 -31.12
C ASN A 4 -24.38 5.07 -30.52
N GLU A 5 -23.36 5.70 -29.93
CA GLU A 5 -23.56 6.98 -29.22
C GLU A 5 -22.93 8.17 -29.96
N TRP A 6 -21.76 7.98 -30.58
CA TRP A 6 -21.18 8.89 -31.57
C TRP A 6 -21.19 8.25 -32.96
N ASP A 7 -21.71 8.96 -33.96
CA ASP A 7 -21.88 8.47 -35.34
C ASP A 7 -21.39 9.51 -36.37
N ASP A 8 -21.27 9.09 -37.62
CA ASP A 8 -20.78 9.92 -38.73
C ASP A 8 -21.69 11.12 -39.02
N GLU A 9 -22.96 11.09 -38.62
CA GLU A 9 -23.88 12.22 -38.79
C GLU A 9 -23.60 13.30 -37.76
N LYS A 10 -23.44 12.93 -36.48
CA LYS A 10 -23.01 13.83 -35.41
C LYS A 10 -21.64 14.44 -35.69
N GLN A 11 -20.70 13.65 -36.22
CA GLN A 11 -19.38 14.16 -36.62
C GLN A 11 -19.48 15.19 -37.74
N ARG A 12 -20.20 14.88 -38.82
CA ARG A 12 -20.43 15.85 -39.92
C ARG A 12 -21.15 17.10 -39.45
N ARG A 13 -22.09 16.97 -38.51
CA ARG A 13 -22.81 18.10 -37.92
C ARG A 13 -21.88 18.97 -37.08
N LEU A 14 -21.04 18.37 -36.24
CA LEU A 14 -20.01 19.06 -35.46
C LEU A 14 -19.06 19.85 -36.37
N ASP A 15 -18.54 19.21 -37.43
CA ASP A 15 -17.61 19.84 -38.37
C ASP A 15 -18.26 21.04 -39.10
N THR A 16 -19.53 20.91 -39.48
CA THR A 16 -20.30 22.00 -40.11
C THR A 16 -20.52 23.17 -39.15
N LEU A 17 -20.85 22.89 -37.89
CA LEU A 17 -21.06 23.93 -36.88
C LEU A 17 -19.75 24.66 -36.55
N ARG A 18 -18.63 23.93 -36.44
CA ARG A 18 -17.29 24.53 -36.27
C ARG A 18 -16.90 25.43 -37.42
N ALA A 19 -17.09 24.99 -38.67
CA ALA A 19 -16.78 25.81 -39.84
C ALA A 19 -17.60 27.12 -39.88
N ARG A 20 -18.83 27.10 -39.36
CA ARG A 20 -19.68 28.30 -39.27
C ARG A 20 -19.33 29.20 -38.09
N GLU A 21 -18.87 28.62 -36.97
CA GLU A 21 -18.28 29.33 -35.85
C GLU A 21 -17.02 30.09 -36.28
N ASP A 22 -16.11 29.42 -36.99
CA ASP A 22 -14.89 30.01 -37.53
C ASP A 22 -15.17 31.14 -38.53
N ALA A 23 -16.25 31.01 -39.31
CA ALA A 23 -16.72 32.04 -40.24
C ALA A 23 -17.49 33.19 -39.54
N GLY A 24 -17.76 33.10 -38.23
CA GLY A 24 -18.53 34.10 -37.48
C GLY A 24 -20.02 34.15 -37.83
N THR A 25 -20.56 33.09 -38.44
CA THR A 25 -21.95 33.00 -38.94
C THR A 25 -22.84 32.06 -38.12
N LEU A 26 -22.39 31.70 -36.92
CA LEU A 26 -23.07 30.78 -36.03
C LEU A 26 -24.24 31.48 -35.32
N MET A 27 -25.44 30.92 -35.46
CA MET A 27 -26.63 31.44 -34.80
C MET A 27 -26.70 30.97 -33.34
N PRO A 28 -27.41 31.69 -32.45
CA PRO A 28 -27.53 31.30 -31.03
C PRO A 28 -28.05 29.88 -30.81
N ALA A 29 -29.01 29.42 -31.63
CA ALA A 29 -29.53 28.06 -31.56
C ALA A 29 -28.49 26.99 -31.96
N GLU A 30 -27.65 27.31 -32.95
CA GLU A 30 -26.59 26.45 -33.45
C GLU A 30 -25.41 26.37 -32.48
N ARG A 31 -25.17 27.45 -31.73
CA ARG A 31 -24.22 27.46 -30.61
C ARG A 31 -24.66 26.53 -29.48
N ALA A 32 -25.94 26.57 -29.11
CA ALA A 32 -26.48 25.65 -28.10
C ALA A 32 -26.44 24.18 -28.58
N GLU A 33 -26.54 23.94 -29.90
CA GLU A 33 -26.38 22.61 -30.49
C GLU A 33 -24.91 22.15 -30.43
N LEU A 34 -23.97 23.04 -30.75
CA LEU A 34 -22.53 22.77 -30.67
C LEU A 34 -22.09 22.41 -29.24
N GLU A 35 -22.56 23.16 -28.24
CA GLU A 35 -22.29 22.88 -26.81
C GLU A 35 -22.81 21.50 -26.40
N LYS A 36 -23.98 21.08 -26.90
CA LYS A 36 -24.53 19.74 -26.64
C LYS A 36 -23.66 18.65 -27.27
N LEU A 37 -23.16 18.85 -28.48
CA LEU A 37 -22.30 17.88 -29.14
C LEU A 37 -20.97 17.71 -28.39
N PHE A 38 -20.40 18.79 -27.86
CA PHE A 38 -19.22 18.71 -26.99
C PHE A 38 -19.52 17.99 -25.69
N ALA A 39 -20.63 18.29 -25.02
CA ALA A 39 -21.00 17.58 -23.80
C ALA A 39 -21.17 16.06 -24.01
N ILE A 40 -21.66 15.64 -25.18
CA ILE A 40 -21.75 14.23 -25.55
C ILE A 40 -20.34 13.63 -25.74
N LEU A 41 -19.44 14.34 -26.43
CA LEU A 41 -18.05 13.88 -26.59
C LEU A 41 -17.33 13.77 -25.25
N ASP A 42 -17.45 14.78 -24.39
CA ASP A 42 -16.82 14.80 -23.07
C ASP A 42 -17.29 13.61 -22.22
N GLU A 43 -18.59 13.31 -22.25
CA GLU A 43 -19.16 12.16 -21.54
C GLU A 43 -18.61 10.83 -22.11
N LEU A 44 -18.50 10.70 -23.43
CA LEU A 44 -17.95 9.51 -24.06
C LEU A 44 -16.46 9.31 -23.77
N GLU A 45 -15.68 10.39 -23.81
CA GLU A 45 -14.27 10.39 -23.44
C GLU A 45 -14.12 9.97 -21.97
N TRP A 46 -14.95 10.53 -21.09
CA TRP A 46 -14.93 10.17 -19.67
C TRP A 46 -15.29 8.70 -19.43
N GLN A 47 -16.32 8.18 -20.10
CA GLN A 47 -16.71 6.77 -20.01
C GLN A 47 -15.59 5.82 -20.48
N GLN A 48 -14.80 6.23 -21.47
CA GLN A 48 -13.65 5.45 -21.96
C GLN A 48 -12.46 5.52 -21.00
N LEU A 49 -12.18 6.69 -20.42
CA LEU A 49 -11.04 6.90 -19.53
C LEU A 49 -11.27 6.34 -18.13
N ARG A 50 -12.50 6.42 -17.61
CA ARG A 50 -12.84 6.05 -16.24
C ARG A 50 -12.34 4.65 -15.84
N PRO A 51 -12.50 3.57 -16.63
CA PRO A 51 -12.01 2.25 -16.25
C PRO A 51 -10.48 2.18 -16.14
N ALA A 52 -9.75 2.95 -16.95
CA ALA A 52 -8.29 3.01 -16.87
C ALA A 52 -7.84 3.78 -15.62
N LEU A 53 -8.50 4.90 -15.31
CA LEU A 53 -8.25 5.67 -14.10
C LEU A 53 -8.54 4.88 -12.82
N GLU A 54 -9.69 4.19 -12.75
CA GLU A 54 -10.04 3.34 -11.61
C GLU A 54 -9.04 2.19 -11.42
N ARG A 55 -8.50 1.65 -12.52
CA ARG A 55 -7.47 0.61 -12.47
C ARG A 55 -6.16 1.15 -11.92
N MET A 56 -5.73 2.31 -12.41
CA MET A 56 -4.51 2.98 -11.94
C MET A 56 -4.60 3.29 -10.44
N GLU A 57 -5.75 3.75 -9.96
CA GLU A 57 -5.97 4.01 -8.53
C GLU A 57 -5.92 2.73 -7.69
N ARG A 58 -6.55 1.65 -8.18
CA ARG A 58 -6.46 0.31 -7.54
C ARG A 58 -5.03 -0.22 -7.50
N GLU A 59 -4.27 -0.06 -8.57
CA GLU A 59 -2.85 -0.47 -8.62
C GLU A 59 -2.00 0.35 -7.66
N HIS A 60 -2.20 1.66 -7.60
CA HIS A 60 -1.46 2.54 -6.71
C HIS A 60 -1.75 2.24 -5.23
N SER A 61 -3.01 2.05 -4.88
CA SER A 61 -3.41 1.68 -3.51
C SER A 61 -2.90 0.29 -3.11
N ALA A 62 -2.91 -0.69 -4.03
CA ALA A 62 -2.33 -2.00 -3.80
C ALA A 62 -0.81 -1.92 -3.58
N ALA A 63 -0.09 -1.13 -4.38
CA ALA A 63 1.35 -0.92 -4.21
C ALA A 63 1.68 -0.27 -2.86
N ALA A 64 0.90 0.73 -2.43
CA ALA A 64 1.05 1.35 -1.12
C ALA A 64 0.82 0.35 0.03
N ALA A 65 -0.19 -0.53 -0.10
CA ALA A 65 -0.46 -1.58 0.88
C ALA A 65 0.69 -2.58 0.97
N VAL A 66 1.26 -3.02 -0.16
CA VAL A 66 2.44 -3.91 -0.21
C VAL A 66 3.62 -3.26 0.49
N ALA A 67 3.95 -2.01 0.15
CA ALA A 67 5.07 -1.29 0.78
C ALA A 67 4.90 -1.16 2.30
N ARG A 68 3.67 -0.94 2.78
CA ARG A 68 3.36 -0.91 4.22
C ARG A 68 3.59 -2.29 4.86
N LEU A 69 3.12 -3.36 4.24
CA LEU A 69 3.29 -4.72 4.76
C LEU A 69 4.75 -5.14 4.79
N GLU A 70 5.55 -4.75 3.80
CA GLU A 70 7.00 -5.01 3.77
C GLU A 70 7.72 -4.32 4.92
N ARG A 71 7.37 -3.05 5.22
CA ARG A 71 7.91 -2.34 6.38
C ARG A 71 7.55 -3.05 7.68
N THR A 72 6.27 -3.40 7.87
CA THR A 72 5.83 -4.13 9.06
C THR A 72 6.53 -5.49 9.20
N ARG A 73 6.74 -6.20 8.09
CA ARG A 73 7.49 -7.46 8.09
C ARG A 73 8.95 -7.25 8.53
N SER A 74 9.60 -6.19 8.04
CA SER A 74 10.96 -5.83 8.44
C SER A 74 11.04 -5.55 9.94
N ASP A 75 10.14 -4.71 10.46
CA ASP A 75 10.09 -4.33 11.87
C ASP A 75 9.88 -5.56 12.78
N LEU A 76 8.97 -6.45 12.39
CA LEU A 76 8.72 -7.69 13.13
C LEU A 76 9.91 -8.65 13.09
N SER A 77 10.62 -8.73 11.96
CA SER A 77 11.83 -9.55 11.83
C SER A 77 12.94 -9.04 12.75
N GLU A 78 13.12 -7.72 12.81
CA GLU A 78 14.08 -7.09 13.70
C GLU A 78 13.71 -7.31 15.17
N LEU A 79 12.44 -7.12 15.54
CA LEU A 79 11.95 -7.38 16.89
C LEU A 79 12.17 -8.84 17.29
N ALA A 80 11.87 -9.79 16.41
CA ALA A 80 12.08 -11.21 16.64
C ALA A 80 13.58 -11.56 16.79
N ALA A 81 14.47 -10.87 16.06
CA ALA A 81 15.91 -11.02 16.24
C ALA A 81 16.36 -10.52 17.62
N ARG A 82 15.89 -9.35 18.04
CA ARG A 82 16.19 -8.78 19.36
C ARG A 82 15.68 -9.68 20.50
N GLN A 83 14.47 -10.22 20.39
CA GLN A 83 13.91 -11.16 21.36
C GLN A 83 14.75 -12.45 21.46
N ARG A 84 15.19 -13.01 20.32
CA ARG A 84 16.07 -14.18 20.31
C ARG A 84 17.39 -13.90 21.02
N GLN A 85 18.00 -12.74 20.80
CA GLN A 85 19.22 -12.33 21.49
C GLN A 85 19.01 -12.19 23.00
N LEU A 86 17.89 -11.60 23.44
CA LEU A 86 17.55 -11.48 24.86
C LEU A 86 17.40 -12.86 25.52
N ILE A 87 16.74 -13.82 24.86
CA ILE A 87 16.59 -15.18 25.37
C ILE A 87 17.95 -15.87 25.49
N ILE A 88 18.82 -15.73 24.49
CA ILE A 88 20.18 -16.30 24.53
C ILE A 88 20.95 -15.71 25.72
N ARG A 89 20.89 -14.39 25.92
CA ARG A 89 21.55 -13.72 27.04
C ARG A 89 21.03 -14.20 28.39
N ALA A 90 19.71 -14.24 28.56
CA ALA A 90 19.08 -14.70 29.79
C ALA A 90 19.46 -16.16 30.12
N ARG A 91 19.52 -17.03 29.09
CA ARG A 91 19.98 -18.42 29.27
C ARG A 91 21.44 -18.51 29.69
N SER A 92 22.33 -17.67 29.16
CA SER A 92 23.74 -17.62 29.58
C SER A 92 23.85 -17.21 31.04
N GLN A 93 23.19 -16.12 31.42
CA GLN A 93 23.20 -15.60 32.79
C GLN A 93 22.65 -16.62 33.79
N LEU A 94 21.56 -17.31 33.43
CA LEU A 94 21.01 -18.38 34.28
C LEU A 94 22.01 -19.53 34.45
N LYS A 95 22.70 -19.92 33.38
CA LYS A 95 23.71 -20.98 33.43
C LYS A 95 24.88 -20.60 34.34
N GLU A 96 25.35 -19.36 34.25
CA GLU A 96 26.41 -18.80 35.09
C GLU A 96 25.99 -18.81 36.57
N LEU A 97 24.82 -18.26 36.89
CA LEU A 97 24.28 -18.25 38.26
C LEU A 97 24.12 -19.66 38.86
N LEU A 98 23.65 -20.63 38.05
CA LEU A 98 23.53 -22.02 38.50
C LEU A 98 24.90 -22.67 38.75
N ALA A 99 25.92 -22.30 37.97
CA ALA A 99 27.28 -22.78 38.18
C ALA A 99 27.88 -22.20 39.47
N GLU A 100 27.72 -20.90 39.69
CA GLU A 100 28.14 -20.21 40.92
C GLU A 100 27.45 -20.79 42.15
N HIS A 101 26.14 -21.00 42.09
CA HIS A 101 25.39 -21.61 43.19
C HIS A 101 25.89 -23.03 43.51
N ARG A 102 26.21 -23.83 42.50
CA ARG A 102 26.79 -25.17 42.71
C ARG A 102 28.19 -25.10 43.34
N ALA A 103 29.01 -24.14 42.92
CA ALA A 103 30.32 -23.91 43.52
C ALA A 103 30.19 -23.52 45.00
N LEU A 104 29.29 -22.58 45.32
CA LEU A 104 28.99 -22.18 46.69
C LEU A 104 28.48 -23.35 47.55
N LEU A 105 27.61 -24.22 47.01
CA LEU A 105 27.18 -25.42 47.72
C LEU A 105 28.34 -26.40 47.97
N ALA A 106 29.25 -26.55 47.00
CA ALA A 106 30.43 -27.38 47.17
C ALA A 106 31.39 -26.80 48.21
N ASP A 107 31.61 -25.49 48.19
CA ASP A 107 32.40 -24.78 49.20
C ASP A 107 31.74 -24.88 50.57
N TYR A 108 30.42 -24.70 50.68
CA TYR A 108 29.68 -24.88 51.94
C TYR A 108 29.82 -26.31 52.47
N ARG A 109 29.75 -27.33 51.61
CA ARG A 109 29.98 -28.73 52.01
C ARG A 109 31.43 -29.00 52.44
N ARG A 110 32.41 -28.38 51.77
CA ARG A 110 33.83 -28.48 52.16
C ARG A 110 34.10 -27.78 53.48
N LEU A 111 33.44 -26.65 53.69
CA LEU A 111 33.45 -25.86 54.93
C LEU A 111 32.48 -26.40 55.96
N ASN A 112 31.74 -27.47 55.68
CA ASN A 112 30.91 -28.18 56.65
C ASN A 112 31.87 -28.89 57.59
N ILE A 113 32.38 -28.09 58.51
CA ILE A 113 33.20 -28.38 59.68
C ILE A 113 32.91 -29.82 60.08
N GLU A 114 33.93 -30.67 60.00
CA GLU A 114 34.00 -31.88 60.80
C GLU A 114 33.70 -31.44 62.23
N VAL A 115 32.43 -31.51 62.65
CA VAL A 115 32.08 -31.38 64.05
C VAL A 115 32.72 -32.62 64.67
N PRO A 116 33.76 -32.47 65.50
CA PRO A 116 34.33 -33.61 66.17
C PRO A 116 33.23 -34.12 67.10
N VAL A 117 32.71 -35.30 66.79
CA VAL A 117 31.83 -36.03 67.69
C VAL A 117 32.71 -36.41 68.88
N ALA A 118 32.59 -35.64 69.96
CA ALA A 118 33.14 -35.97 71.27
C ALA A 118 32.25 -36.98 71.99
#